data_AF-A0A938LIP7-F1
#
_entry.id   AF-A0A938LIP7-F1
#
_cell.length_a   1.000
_cell.length_b   1.000
_cell.length_c   1.000
_cell.angle_alpha   90.00
_cell.angle_beta   90.00
_cell.angle_gamma   90.00
#
_symmetry.space_group_name_H-M   'P 1'
#
loop_
_entity.id
_entity.type
_entity.pdbx_description
1 polymer ?
#
loop_
_entity_poly.entity_id
_entity_poly.type
_entity_poly.pdbx_seq_one_letter_code
_entity_poly.pdbx_strand_id
1 'polypeptide(L)'
;MKRRDFLEVAGAGLVAAQALGQTPNAQAAAPTGAAAEKLLAPPCGIYCAVCPGYRNGNCHGCPCPCGQCEGARYAAACDIVNCTRERKIESCADCPDLPCTKLIMRANDPVWRTGAVSLENLRRRKRIGTAAWLAEQKQFWSDQKKRDRWLVFYRDCAERDKTFGK
;
A
#
# COMPACT_ATOMS: atom_id res chain seq x y z
N MET A 1 18.93 -53.31 50.51
CA MET A 1 17.72 -52.52 50.81
C MET A 1 18.14 -51.05 50.87
N LYS A 2 17.63 -50.21 49.94
CA LYS A 2 17.50 -48.71 49.90
C LYS A 2 18.55 -47.83 50.63
N ARG A 3 18.99 -46.65 50.16
CA ARG A 3 18.84 -45.80 48.96
C ARG A 3 19.59 -44.47 49.31
N ARG A 4 20.09 -43.75 48.30
CA ARG A 4 20.43 -42.28 48.26
C ARG A 4 21.84 -41.90 48.75
N ASP A 5 22.73 -41.50 47.84
CA ASP A 5 22.86 -40.20 47.14
C ASP A 5 23.49 -39.13 48.04
N PHE A 6 24.66 -38.61 47.65
CA PHE A 6 24.96 -37.18 47.55
C PHE A 6 26.29 -36.97 46.83
N LEU A 7 26.22 -36.24 45.71
CA LEU A 7 27.35 -35.69 44.94
C LEU A 7 27.69 -34.30 45.50
N GLU A 8 28.98 -33.98 45.63
CA GLU A 8 29.51 -32.62 45.75
C GLU A 8 30.56 -32.34 44.66
N VAL A 9 30.19 -31.42 43.77
CA VAL A 9 30.91 -30.27 43.17
C VAL A 9 32.43 -30.34 42.88
N ALA A 10 32.77 -30.28 41.59
CA ALA A 10 33.82 -29.45 41.00
C ALA A 10 33.46 -29.29 39.50
N GLY A 11 33.26 -28.12 38.93
CA GLY A 11 34.24 -27.05 38.78
C GLY A 11 34.85 -27.12 37.37
N ALA A 12 34.15 -26.61 36.35
CA ALA A 12 34.71 -26.45 35.00
C ALA A 12 34.15 -25.17 34.36
N GLY A 13 35.01 -24.18 34.19
CA GLY A 13 34.71 -22.95 33.46
C GLY A 13 34.58 -23.24 31.96
N LEU A 14 33.54 -22.67 31.35
CA LEU A 14 33.43 -22.55 29.90
C LEU A 14 33.17 -21.08 29.56
N VAL A 15 34.12 -20.50 28.82
CA VAL A 15 33.98 -19.19 28.18
C VAL A 15 33.00 -19.35 27.03
N ALA A 16 31.75 -18.93 27.24
CA ALA A 16 30.77 -18.86 26.16
C ALA A 16 31.00 -17.57 25.36
N ALA A 17 31.68 -17.69 24.22
CA ALA A 17 31.72 -16.65 23.21
C ALA A 17 30.30 -16.43 22.69
N GLN A 18 29.69 -15.29 23.06
CA GLN A 18 28.40 -14.87 22.53
C GLN A 18 28.59 -14.48 21.06
N ALA A 19 28.21 -15.39 20.16
CA ALA A 19 27.94 -15.03 18.78
C ALA A 19 26.71 -14.12 18.77
N LEU A 20 26.94 -12.81 18.67
CA LEU A 20 25.90 -11.84 18.35
C LEU A 20 25.38 -12.18 16.95
N GLY A 21 24.33 -13.00 16.90
CA GLY A 21 23.55 -13.26 15.70
C GLY A 21 22.94 -11.95 15.23
N GLN A 22 23.60 -11.30 14.28
CA GLN A 22 23.00 -10.23 13.49
C GLN A 22 21.89 -10.87 12.66
N THR A 23 20.64 -10.64 13.02
CA THR A 23 19.52 -10.95 12.14
C THR A 23 19.67 -10.09 10.88
N PRO A 24 19.77 -10.66 9.67
CA PRO A 24 19.77 -9.84 8.47
C PRO A 24 18.44 -9.10 8.42
N ASN A 25 18.54 -7.77 8.30
CA ASN A 25 17.41 -6.88 8.07
C ASN A 25 16.62 -7.40 6.87
N ALA A 26 15.48 -8.04 7.11
CA ALA A 26 14.64 -8.65 6.08
C ALA A 26 13.99 -7.55 5.25
N GLN A 27 14.75 -7.01 4.30
CA GLN A 27 14.24 -6.10 3.29
C GLN A 27 13.39 -6.94 2.34
N ALA A 28 12.07 -6.72 2.35
CA ALA A 28 11.19 -7.36 1.38
C ALA A 28 11.55 -6.85 -0.02
N ALA A 29 12.01 -7.75 -0.90
CA ALA A 29 12.33 -7.45 -2.28
C ALA A 29 11.13 -6.82 -3.01
N ALA A 30 11.42 -6.00 -4.03
CA ALA A 30 10.37 -5.41 -4.86
C ALA A 30 9.50 -6.52 -5.49
N PRO A 31 8.17 -6.35 -5.51
CA PRO A 31 7.28 -7.34 -6.11
C PRO A 31 7.47 -7.38 -7.63
N THR A 32 7.31 -8.56 -8.23
CA THR A 32 7.47 -8.78 -9.68
C THR A 32 6.23 -9.48 -10.28
N GLY A 33 6.09 -9.44 -11.61
CA GLY A 33 5.02 -10.14 -12.34
C GLY A 33 3.60 -9.77 -11.90
N ALA A 34 2.73 -10.76 -11.75
CA ALA A 34 1.34 -10.56 -11.36
C ALA A 34 1.17 -9.89 -9.98
N ALA A 35 2.10 -10.10 -9.06
CA ALA A 35 2.09 -9.45 -7.74
C ALA A 35 2.32 -7.94 -7.87
N ALA A 36 3.23 -7.51 -8.77
CA ALA A 36 3.44 -6.09 -9.08
C ALA A 36 2.20 -5.48 -9.76
N GLU A 37 1.56 -6.21 -10.67
CA GLU A 37 0.36 -5.72 -11.35
C GLU A 37 -0.80 -5.48 -10.37
N LYS A 38 -1.00 -6.37 -9.39
CA LYS A 38 -2.06 -6.21 -8.37
C LYS A 38 -1.90 -4.89 -7.59
N LEU A 39 -0.69 -4.40 -7.39
CA LEU A 39 -0.42 -3.13 -6.70
C LEU A 39 -0.89 -1.89 -7.46
N LEU A 40 -1.25 -2.05 -8.75
CA LEU A 40 -1.85 -0.97 -9.53
C LEU A 40 -3.35 -0.77 -9.23
N ALA A 41 -3.97 -1.69 -8.49
CA ALA A 41 -5.34 -1.60 -8.01
C ALA A 41 -5.40 -1.28 -6.52
N PRO A 42 -5.06 -0.05 -6.11
CA PRO A 42 -5.00 0.28 -4.69
C PRO A 42 -6.39 0.25 -4.04
N PRO A 43 -6.44 0.18 -2.70
CA PRO A 43 -7.69 0.13 -1.96
C PRO A 43 -8.62 1.32 -2.25
N CYS A 44 -8.06 2.50 -2.56
CA CYS A 44 -8.83 3.71 -2.87
C CYS A 44 -9.45 3.72 -4.27
N GLY A 45 -9.07 2.81 -5.18
CA GLY A 45 -9.63 2.75 -6.53
C GLY A 45 -9.05 3.77 -7.53
N ILE A 46 -8.00 4.51 -7.19
CA ILE A 46 -7.28 5.37 -8.15
C ILE A 46 -6.17 4.54 -8.78
N TYR A 47 -6.22 4.29 -10.09
CA TYR A 47 -5.23 3.43 -10.77
C TYR A 47 -3.79 3.94 -10.59
N CYS A 48 -2.89 3.17 -9.95
CA CYS A 48 -1.58 3.70 -9.56
C CYS A 48 -0.69 4.09 -10.74
N ALA A 49 -0.88 3.50 -11.93
CA ALA A 49 -0.03 3.83 -13.08
C ALA A 49 -0.21 5.28 -13.59
N VAL A 50 -1.22 6.01 -13.10
CA VAL A 50 -1.38 7.45 -13.36
C VAL A 50 -0.88 8.35 -12.22
N CYS A 51 -0.36 7.77 -11.15
CA CYS A 51 0.26 8.51 -10.05
C CYS A 51 1.67 9.00 -10.45
N PRO A 52 2.07 10.25 -10.14
CA PRO A 52 3.42 10.73 -10.42
C PRO A 52 4.52 9.87 -9.79
N GLY A 53 4.36 9.46 -8.53
CA GLY A 53 5.36 8.64 -7.83
C GLY A 53 5.61 7.28 -8.50
N TYR A 54 4.56 6.64 -9.03
CA TYR A 54 4.73 5.42 -9.82
C TYR A 54 5.39 5.70 -11.17
N ARG A 55 4.93 6.73 -11.90
CA ARG A 55 5.47 7.06 -13.24
C ARG A 55 6.93 7.50 -13.21
N ASN A 56 7.37 8.12 -12.12
CA ASN A 56 8.76 8.54 -11.93
C ASN A 56 9.66 7.39 -11.45
N GLY A 57 9.13 6.20 -11.20
CA GLY A 57 9.90 5.05 -10.73
C GLY A 57 10.18 5.05 -9.22
N ASN A 58 9.53 5.94 -8.45
CA ASN A 58 9.75 6.06 -7.00
C ASN A 58 8.89 5.09 -6.17
N CYS A 59 7.98 4.36 -6.80
CA CYS A 59 6.96 3.54 -6.16
C CYS A 59 6.54 2.35 -7.04
N HIS A 60 6.20 1.22 -6.42
CA HIS A 60 5.74 -0.01 -7.09
C HIS A 60 4.20 -0.15 -7.12
N GLY A 61 3.45 0.86 -6.65
CA GLY A 61 2.00 0.83 -6.43
C GLY A 61 1.64 0.89 -4.94
N CYS A 62 0.35 0.82 -4.61
CA CYS A 62 -0.13 1.04 -3.24
C CYS A 62 -1.19 0.01 -2.82
N PRO A 63 -1.12 -0.57 -1.61
CA PRO A 63 -0.03 -0.51 -0.65
C PRO A 63 1.14 -1.40 -1.09
N CYS A 64 2.36 -0.84 -1.16
CA CYS A 64 3.55 -1.63 -1.49
C CYS A 64 4.14 -2.30 -0.23
N PRO A 65 4.45 -3.61 -0.26
CA PRO A 65 5.02 -4.32 0.89
C PRO A 65 6.53 -4.12 1.06
N CYS A 66 7.25 -3.47 0.14
CA CYS A 66 8.71 -3.36 0.19
C CYS A 66 9.25 -2.50 1.36
N GLY A 67 8.38 -1.75 2.04
CA GLY A 67 8.74 -0.92 3.20
C GLY A 67 9.57 0.34 2.91
N GLN A 68 10.13 0.50 1.71
CA GLN A 68 11.12 1.55 1.44
C GLN A 68 10.70 2.57 0.37
N CYS A 69 9.83 2.19 -0.58
CA CYS A 69 9.42 3.09 -1.67
C CYS A 69 8.38 4.14 -1.21
N GLU A 70 8.13 5.16 -2.05
CA GLU A 70 7.14 6.19 -1.74
C GLU A 70 5.73 5.61 -1.50
N GLY A 71 5.36 4.54 -2.20
CA GLY A 71 4.09 3.85 -1.99
C GLY A 71 3.96 3.21 -0.62
N ALA A 72 5.05 2.65 -0.07
CA ALA A 72 5.07 2.10 1.28
C ALA A 72 4.95 3.21 2.34
N ARG A 73 5.68 4.31 2.16
CA ARG A 73 5.61 5.48 3.05
C ARG A 73 4.22 6.13 3.05
N TYR A 74 3.65 6.36 1.87
CA TYR A 74 2.29 6.88 1.73
C TYR A 74 1.26 5.94 2.35
N ALA A 75 1.40 4.63 2.14
CA ALA A 75 0.50 3.63 2.71
C ALA A 75 0.53 3.57 4.25
N ALA A 76 1.63 3.99 4.89
CA ALA A 76 1.71 4.05 6.36
C ALA A 76 0.83 5.18 6.94
N ALA A 77 0.76 6.32 6.25
CA ALA A 77 -0.02 7.49 6.69
C ALA A 77 -1.42 7.59 6.06
N CYS A 78 -1.80 6.67 5.17
CA CYS A 78 -3.05 6.74 4.42
C CYS A 78 -4.23 6.12 5.18
N ASP A 79 -5.19 6.96 5.58
CA ASP A 79 -6.42 6.54 6.26
C ASP A 79 -7.22 5.45 5.53
N ILE A 80 -7.22 5.44 4.20
CA ILE A 80 -7.93 4.41 3.44
C ILE A 80 -7.23 3.07 3.56
N VAL A 81 -5.89 3.05 3.45
CA VAL A 81 -5.11 1.81 3.58
C VAL A 81 -5.22 1.27 5.00
N ASN A 82 -5.13 2.14 6.01
CA ASN A 82 -5.27 1.75 7.41
C ASN A 82 -6.68 1.20 7.70
N CYS A 83 -7.73 1.87 7.21
CA CYS A 83 -9.11 1.38 7.30
C CYS A 83 -9.28 0.00 6.64
N THR A 84 -8.72 -0.25 5.44
CA THR A 84 -8.84 -1.57 4.81
C THR A 84 -8.08 -2.66 5.56
N ARG A 85 -6.92 -2.33 6.17
CA ARG A 85 -6.19 -3.25 7.06
C ARG A 85 -6.99 -3.60 8.30
N GLU A 86 -7.53 -2.61 8.99
CA GLU A 86 -8.37 -2.78 10.19
C GLU A 86 -9.61 -3.64 9.90
N ARG A 87 -10.26 -3.38 8.76
CA ARG A 87 -11.43 -4.15 8.31
C ARG A 87 -11.09 -5.49 7.66
N LYS A 88 -9.81 -5.81 7.48
CA LYS A 88 -9.31 -7.04 6.85
C LYS A 88 -9.89 -7.28 5.44
N ILE A 89 -9.99 -6.21 4.66
CA ILE A 89 -10.43 -6.24 3.25
C ILE A 89 -9.29 -5.79 2.33
N GLU A 90 -9.24 -6.28 1.10
CA GLU A 90 -8.18 -5.90 0.15
C GLU A 90 -8.42 -4.52 -0.46
N SER A 91 -9.68 -4.17 -0.70
CA SER A 91 -10.07 -2.92 -1.34
C SER A 91 -11.34 -2.36 -0.75
N CYS A 92 -11.54 -1.05 -0.89
CA CYS A 92 -12.84 -0.44 -0.64
C CYS A 92 -13.94 -1.00 -1.57
N ALA A 93 -13.59 -1.64 -2.68
CA ALA A 93 -14.55 -2.36 -3.53
C ALA A 93 -15.18 -3.56 -2.80
N ASP A 94 -14.44 -4.17 -1.87
CA ASP A 94 -14.88 -5.31 -1.06
C ASP A 94 -15.64 -4.85 0.21
N CYS A 95 -15.70 -3.54 0.46
CA CYS A 95 -16.39 -2.98 1.60
C CYS A 95 -17.92 -3.15 1.44
N PRO A 96 -18.62 -3.70 2.45
CA PRO A 96 -20.08 -3.78 2.42
C PRO A 96 -20.72 -2.38 2.45
N ASP A 97 -20.06 -1.41 3.07
CA ASP A 97 -20.59 -0.04 3.25
C ASP A 97 -20.26 0.89 2.06
N LEU A 98 -19.81 0.37 0.91
CA LEU A 98 -19.47 1.19 -0.25
C LEU A 98 -20.74 1.82 -0.88
N PRO A 99 -20.85 3.16 -1.03
CA PRO A 99 -19.89 4.19 -0.62
C PRO A 99 -20.08 4.66 0.83
N CYS A 100 -19.01 4.61 1.64
CA CYS A 100 -19.06 5.07 3.03
C CYS A 100 -18.62 6.54 3.14
N THR A 101 -18.93 7.18 4.26
CA THR A 101 -18.61 8.61 4.51
C THR A 101 -17.14 8.94 4.25
N LYS A 102 -16.19 8.10 4.69
CA LYS A 102 -14.75 8.32 4.47
C LYS A 102 -14.40 8.38 2.99
N LEU A 103 -15.00 7.53 2.15
CA LEU A 103 -14.79 7.53 0.70
C LEU A 103 -15.48 8.71 0.02
N ILE A 104 -16.69 9.07 0.47
CA ILE A 104 -17.41 10.23 -0.04
C ILE A 104 -16.61 11.51 0.23
N MET A 105 -16.09 11.68 1.45
CA MET A 105 -15.24 12.83 1.80
C MET A 105 -13.98 12.88 0.94
N ARG A 106 -13.28 11.75 0.78
CA ARG A 106 -12.09 11.67 -0.08
C ARG A 106 -12.39 12.00 -1.55
N ALA A 107 -13.52 11.52 -2.07
CA ALA A 107 -13.90 11.75 -3.46
C ALA A 107 -14.30 13.22 -3.72
N ASN A 108 -14.79 13.91 -2.68
CA ASN A 108 -15.20 15.30 -2.74
C ASN A 108 -14.22 16.24 -2.03
N ASP A 109 -12.95 15.83 -1.87
CA ASP A 109 -11.94 16.68 -1.26
C ASP A 109 -11.76 17.96 -2.11
N PRO A 110 -11.91 19.15 -1.49
CA PRO A 110 -11.88 20.40 -2.23
C PRO A 110 -10.49 20.72 -2.78
N VAL A 111 -9.42 20.17 -2.21
CA VAL A 111 -8.02 20.33 -2.63
C VAL A 111 -7.63 19.21 -3.59
N TRP A 112 -7.69 17.97 -3.11
CA TRP A 112 -7.30 16.74 -3.82
C TRP A 112 -8.42 16.19 -4.70
N ARG A 113 -8.82 16.99 -5.68
CA ARG A 113 -9.92 16.68 -6.61
C ARG A 113 -9.65 15.46 -7.50
N THR A 114 -8.41 14.98 -7.60
CA THR A 114 -8.07 13.69 -8.23
C THR A 114 -8.76 12.51 -7.54
N GLY A 115 -9.21 12.66 -6.29
CA GLY A 115 -10.03 11.69 -5.58
C GLY A 115 -11.40 11.41 -6.22
N ALA A 116 -11.94 12.32 -7.04
CA ALA A 116 -13.30 12.24 -7.58
C ALA A 116 -13.58 10.96 -8.40
N VAL A 117 -12.55 10.39 -9.05
CA VAL A 117 -12.68 9.16 -9.85
C VAL A 117 -12.85 7.89 -8.99
N SER A 118 -12.56 7.97 -7.69
CA SER A 118 -12.48 6.80 -6.80
C SER A 118 -13.80 6.05 -6.72
N LEU A 119 -14.93 6.76 -6.55
CA LEU A 119 -16.24 6.11 -6.33
C LEU A 119 -16.67 5.27 -7.54
N GLU A 120 -16.57 5.83 -8.74
CA GLU A 120 -16.94 5.12 -9.97
C GLU A 120 -15.99 3.95 -10.24
N ASN A 121 -14.70 4.13 -10.01
CA ASN A 121 -13.73 3.05 -10.13
C ASN A 121 -14.01 1.91 -9.14
N LEU A 122 -14.31 2.22 -7.88
CA LEU A 122 -14.62 1.21 -6.86
C LEU A 122 -15.94 0.48 -7.15
N ARG A 123 -16.97 1.19 -7.61
CA ARG A 123 -18.23 0.59 -8.07
C ARG A 123 -18.01 -0.33 -9.27
N ARG A 124 -17.21 0.11 -10.25
CA ARG A 124 -16.85 -0.71 -11.42
C ARG A 124 -16.09 -1.96 -10.97
N ARG A 125 -15.04 -1.79 -10.17
CA ARG A 125 -14.21 -2.87 -9.61
C ARG A 125 -15.02 -3.88 -8.81
N LYS A 126 -15.97 -3.43 -7.97
CA LYS A 126 -16.87 -4.32 -7.21
C LYS A 126 -17.72 -5.18 -8.13
N ARG A 127 -18.19 -4.62 -9.24
CA ARG A 127 -19.06 -5.30 -10.21
C ARG A 127 -18.33 -6.31 -11.10
N ILE A 128 -17.12 -6.00 -11.56
CA ILE A 128 -16.40 -6.81 -12.57
C ILE A 128 -15.17 -7.55 -12.02
N GLY A 129 -14.83 -7.33 -10.75
CA GLY A 129 -13.62 -7.85 -10.13
C GLY A 129 -12.36 -7.04 -10.47
N THR A 130 -11.32 -7.26 -9.68
CA THR A 130 -10.06 -6.49 -9.75
C THR A 130 -9.32 -6.69 -11.08
N ALA A 131 -9.24 -7.91 -11.59
CA ALA A 131 -8.48 -8.21 -12.82
C ALA A 131 -9.09 -7.54 -14.06
N ALA A 132 -10.41 -7.67 -14.24
CA ALA A 132 -11.09 -7.00 -15.36
C ALA A 132 -11.03 -5.47 -15.24
N TRP A 133 -11.17 -4.93 -14.02
CA TRP A 133 -11.00 -3.50 -13.78
C TRP A 133 -9.59 -3.02 -14.12
N LEU A 134 -8.54 -3.76 -13.75
CA LEU A 134 -7.16 -3.43 -14.14
C LEU A 134 -6.98 -3.40 -15.66
N ALA A 135 -7.55 -4.36 -16.39
CA ALA A 135 -7.52 -4.39 -17.84
C ALA A 135 -8.22 -3.14 -18.44
N GLU A 136 -9.38 -2.75 -17.90
CA GLU A 136 -10.09 -1.53 -18.33
C GLU A 136 -9.27 -0.27 -18.05
N GLN A 137 -8.66 -0.15 -16.88
CA GLN A 137 -7.83 1.01 -16.55
C GLN A 137 -6.60 1.07 -17.47
N LYS A 138 -5.91 -0.05 -17.71
CA LYS A 138 -4.79 -0.13 -18.65
C LYS A 138 -5.19 0.36 -20.05
N GLN A 139 -6.34 -0.08 -20.54
CA GLN A 139 -6.85 0.34 -21.84
C GLN A 139 -7.26 1.81 -21.84
N PHE A 140 -8.03 2.28 -20.86
CA PHE A 140 -8.51 3.65 -20.78
C PHE A 140 -7.37 4.67 -20.73
N TRP A 141 -6.33 4.34 -19.95
CA TRP A 141 -5.15 5.17 -19.76
C TRP A 141 -4.03 4.90 -20.76
N SER A 142 -4.27 4.16 -21.84
CA SER A 142 -3.28 3.89 -22.90
C SER A 142 -2.88 5.14 -23.71
N ASP A 143 -3.76 6.15 -23.76
CA ASP A 143 -3.51 7.44 -24.41
C ASP A 143 -2.60 8.35 -23.57
N GLN A 144 -1.43 8.70 -24.14
CA GLN A 144 -0.45 9.59 -23.53
C GLN A 144 -1.02 10.98 -23.20
N LYS A 145 -1.82 11.56 -24.09
CA LYS A 145 -2.39 12.90 -23.90
C LYS A 145 -3.34 12.93 -22.71
N LYS A 146 -4.13 11.86 -22.50
CA LYS A 146 -4.97 11.72 -21.32
C LYS A 146 -4.14 11.63 -20.04
N ARG A 147 -3.06 10.84 -20.05
CA ARG A 147 -2.15 10.73 -18.90
C ARG A 147 -1.49 12.07 -18.57
N ASP A 148 -1.07 12.83 -19.57
CA ASP A 148 -0.38 14.10 -19.34
C ASP A 148 -1.34 15.16 -18.81
N ARG A 149 -2.58 15.21 -19.32
CA ARG A 149 -3.64 16.05 -18.73
C ARG A 149 -3.93 15.68 -17.27
N TRP A 150 -3.95 14.38 -16.95
CA TRP A 150 -4.11 13.92 -15.58
C TRP A 150 -2.95 14.37 -14.68
N LEU A 151 -1.70 14.32 -15.15
CA LEU A 151 -0.55 14.80 -14.38
C LEU A 151 -0.57 16.31 -14.14
N VAL A 152 -1.02 17.09 -15.13
CA VAL A 152 -1.24 18.54 -14.95
C VAL A 152 -2.27 18.76 -13.84
N PHE A 153 -3.43 18.10 -13.93
CA PHE A 153 -4.48 18.19 -12.92
C PHE A 153 -4.02 17.76 -11.52
N TYR A 154 -3.22 16.70 -11.43
CA TYR A 154 -2.61 16.25 -10.18
C TYR A 154 -1.71 17.34 -9.59
N ARG A 155 -0.83 17.93 -10.41
CA ARG A 155 0.08 18.99 -9.97
C ARG A 155 -0.70 20.22 -9.49
N ASP A 156 -1.76 20.61 -10.19
CA ASP A 156 -2.61 21.72 -9.76
C ASP A 156 -3.25 21.45 -8.38
N CYS A 157 -3.62 20.20 -8.09
CA CYS A 157 -4.08 19.82 -6.74
C CYS A 157 -2.94 19.94 -5.72
N ALA A 158 -1.74 19.45 -6.03
CA ALA A 158 -0.57 19.54 -5.15
C ALA A 158 -0.16 21.00 -4.86
N GLU A 159 -0.25 21.90 -5.83
CA GLU A 159 0.01 23.33 -5.59
C GLU A 159 -1.07 23.95 -4.71
N ARG A 160 -2.34 23.61 -4.90
CA ARG A 160 -3.43 24.08 -4.03
C ARG A 160 -3.28 23.57 -2.60
N ASP A 161 -2.77 22.37 -2.41
CA ASP A 161 -2.50 21.79 -1.10
C ASP A 161 -1.45 22.60 -0.32
N LYS A 162 -0.46 23.20 -0.99
CA LYS A 162 0.50 24.10 -0.30
C LYS A 162 -0.16 25.38 0.23
N THR A 163 -1.26 25.81 -0.39
CA THR A 163 -1.97 27.05 -0.03
C THR A 163 -3.10 26.80 0.97
N PHE A 164 -3.81 25.69 0.82
CA PHE A 164 -5.06 25.40 1.56
C PHE A 164 -5.03 24.09 2.34
N GLY A 165 -3.98 23.28 2.16
CA GLY A 165 -3.74 22.09 2.96
C GLY A 165 -3.53 22.50 4.42
N LYS A 166 -4.10 21.72 5.33
CA LYS A 166 -3.98 21.91 6.77
C LYS A 166 -2.64 21.42 7.28
#